data_AF-A0A520MPX2-F1
#
_entry.id   AF-A0A520MPX2-F1
#
_cell.length_a   1.000
_cell.length_b   1.000
_cell.length_c   1.000
_cell.angle_alpha   90.00
_cell.angle_beta   90.00
_cell.angle_gamma   90.00
#
_symmetry.space_group_name_H-M   'P 1'
#
loop_
_entity.id
_entity.type
_entity.pdbx_description
1 polymer ?
#
loop_
_entity_poly.entity_id
_entity_poly.type
_entity_poly.pdbx_seq_one_letter_code
_entity_poly.pdbx_strand_id
1 'polypeptide(L)'
;MKNLLALVVIISISSNIFADHHKEEDKPKRENPNHLMSFKSCMETKAGIGWFLSAADDVFDDIKVNGEEKDKSWNDEKWIEAMALADLASNYSTVYDVWCKDMINHRMKMRENRMNHKKQKTKD
;
A
#
# COMPACT_ATOMS: atom_id res chain seq x y z
N MET A 1 20.36 -29.03 -2.74
CA MET A 1 19.18 -28.69 -3.56
C MET A 1 17.84 -29.06 -2.92
N LYS A 2 17.69 -30.21 -2.24
CA LYS A 2 16.43 -30.59 -1.58
C LYS A 2 15.95 -29.61 -0.50
N ASN A 3 16.87 -29.00 0.26
CA ASN A 3 16.51 -28.07 1.35
C ASN A 3 16.09 -26.66 0.86
N LEU A 4 16.54 -26.26 -0.33
CA LEU A 4 16.20 -24.96 -0.93
C LEU A 4 14.80 -24.99 -1.55
N LEU A 5 14.42 -26.11 -2.16
CA LEU A 5 13.06 -26.33 -2.68
C LEU A 5 12.01 -26.33 -1.56
N ALA A 6 12.34 -26.84 -0.36
CA ALA A 6 11.43 -26.83 0.78
C ALA A 6 11.11 -25.41 1.28
N LEU A 7 12.09 -24.50 1.26
CA LEU A 7 11.88 -23.11 1.70
C LEU A 7 11.00 -22.31 0.74
N VAL A 8 11.15 -22.52 -0.57
CA VAL A 8 10.32 -21.85 -1.59
C VAL A 8 8.85 -22.30 -1.51
N VAL A 9 8.61 -23.58 -1.21
CA VAL A 9 7.25 -24.11 -1.03
C VAL A 9 6.58 -23.56 0.24
N ILE A 10 7.32 -23.38 1.33
CA ILE A 10 6.77 -22.85 2.60
C ILE A 10 6.37 -21.36 2.46
N ILE A 11 7.16 -20.56 1.75
CA ILE A 11 6.85 -19.14 1.52
C ILE A 11 5.59 -18.99 0.64
N SER A 12 5.41 -19.87 -0.34
CA SER A 12 4.28 -19.86 -1.28
C SER A 12 2.91 -20.18 -0.66
N ILE A 13 2.89 -20.88 0.49
CA ILE A 13 1.64 -21.27 1.16
C ILE A 13 1.13 -20.15 2.10
N SER A 14 2.02 -19.25 2.55
CA SER A 14 1.66 -18.17 3.47
C SER A 14 0.83 -17.05 2.84
N SER A 15 0.85 -16.89 1.51
CA SER A 15 0.09 -15.84 0.81
C SER A 15 -1.40 -16.17 0.59
N ASN A 16 -1.85 -17.41 0.86
CA ASN A 16 -3.25 -17.82 0.64
C ASN A 16 -4.09 -17.90 1.93
N ILE A 17 -3.52 -17.70 3.12
CA ILE A 17 -4.24 -17.89 4.41
C ILE A 17 -5.05 -16.64 4.82
N PHE A 18 -4.90 -15.50 4.14
CA PHE A 18 -5.74 -14.31 4.37
C PHE A 18 -6.87 -14.11 3.35
N ALA A 19 -7.15 -15.11 2.51
CA ALA A 19 -8.15 -14.98 1.44
C ALA A 19 -9.56 -15.46 1.82
N ASP A 20 -9.76 -16.25 2.89
CA ASP A 20 -11.08 -16.81 3.15
C ASP A 20 -11.38 -17.07 4.64
N HIS A 21 -11.91 -16.05 5.32
CA HIS A 21 -12.70 -16.25 6.53
C HIS A 21 -13.95 -15.36 6.47
N HIS A 22 -14.88 -15.72 5.60
CA HIS A 22 -16.21 -15.16 5.54
C HIS A 22 -17.03 -15.55 6.79
N LYS A 23 -16.98 -14.72 7.84
CA LYS A 23 -18.08 -14.56 8.78
C LYS A 23 -18.16 -13.12 9.23
N GLU A 24 -19.05 -12.36 8.60
CA GLU A 24 -20.05 -11.53 9.26
C GLU A 24 -21.03 -10.99 8.22
N GLU A 25 -22.31 -11.02 8.56
CA GLU A 25 -23.41 -10.51 7.76
C GLU A 25 -23.31 -8.98 7.60
N ASP A 26 -22.51 -8.52 6.64
CA ASP A 26 -22.43 -7.11 6.29
C ASP A 26 -23.16 -6.89 4.96
N LYS A 27 -24.34 -6.27 5.04
CA LYS A 27 -25.17 -5.83 3.91
C LYS A 27 -24.27 -5.27 2.80
N PRO A 28 -24.51 -5.60 1.51
CA PRO A 28 -23.68 -5.11 0.42
C PRO A 28 -23.71 -3.58 0.45
N LYS A 29 -22.62 -2.97 0.92
CA LYS A 29 -22.34 -1.57 0.70
C LYS A 29 -22.31 -1.46 -0.82
N ARG A 30 -23.30 -0.77 -1.39
CA ARG A 30 -23.41 -0.54 -2.83
C ARG A 30 -22.18 0.23 -3.28
N GLU A 31 -21.09 -0.47 -3.51
CA GLU A 31 -19.94 0.03 -4.24
C GLU A 31 -20.40 0.14 -5.70
N ASN A 32 -20.17 1.30 -6.31
CA ASN A 32 -20.53 1.57 -7.69
C ASN A 32 -19.92 0.48 -8.58
N PRO A 33 -20.71 -0.19 -9.46
CA PRO A 33 -20.26 -1.35 -10.23
C PRO A 33 -19.05 -1.08 -11.15
N ASN A 34 -18.66 0.18 -11.32
CA ASN A 34 -17.55 0.59 -12.16
C ASN A 34 -16.22 0.79 -11.40
N HIS A 35 -16.15 0.52 -10.09
CA HIS A 35 -14.89 0.61 -9.35
C HIS A 35 -14.19 -0.76 -9.31
N LEU A 36 -12.97 -0.81 -9.88
CA LEU A 36 -12.13 -2.02 -9.85
C LEU A 36 -11.58 -2.35 -8.45
N MET A 37 -11.56 -1.38 -7.53
CA MET A 37 -11.05 -1.54 -6.17
C MET A 37 -12.02 -1.05 -5.12
N SER A 38 -12.12 -1.79 -4.02
CA SER A 38 -12.90 -1.40 -2.83
C SER A 38 -12.21 -0.25 -2.09
N PHE A 39 -12.95 0.46 -1.24
CA PHE A 39 -12.34 1.50 -0.39
C PHE A 39 -11.24 0.94 0.52
N LYS A 40 -11.39 -0.29 1.03
CA LYS A 40 -10.39 -0.93 1.89
C LYS A 40 -9.09 -1.16 1.09
N SER A 41 -9.20 -1.79 -0.07
CA SER A 41 -8.07 -2.04 -0.97
C SER A 41 -7.38 -0.74 -1.37
N CYS A 42 -8.13 0.32 -1.62
CA CYS A 42 -7.58 1.63 -1.95
C CYS A 42 -6.82 2.30 -0.79
N MET A 43 -7.24 2.09 0.45
CA MET A 43 -6.48 2.56 1.62
C MET A 43 -5.20 1.74 1.81
N GLU A 44 -5.24 0.44 1.55
CA GLU A 44 -4.07 -0.44 1.57
C GLU A 44 -3.06 -0.06 0.48
N THR A 45 -3.52 0.21 -0.75
CA THR A 45 -2.68 0.74 -1.84
C THR A 45 -2.01 2.05 -1.44
N LYS A 46 -2.78 2.99 -0.84
CA LYS A 46 -2.22 4.26 -0.35
C LYS A 46 -1.12 4.04 0.69
N ALA A 47 -1.34 3.14 1.64
CA ALA A 47 -0.37 2.81 2.67
C ALA A 47 0.88 2.14 2.08
N GLY A 48 0.70 1.22 1.13
CA GLY A 48 1.79 0.55 0.43
C GLY A 48 2.70 1.51 -0.34
N ILE A 49 2.13 2.50 -1.04
CA ILE A 49 2.90 3.57 -1.69
C ILE A 49 3.79 4.29 -0.67
N GLY A 50 3.21 4.69 0.47
CA GLY A 50 3.96 5.36 1.53
C GLY A 50 5.08 4.49 2.10
N TRP A 51 4.83 3.19 2.25
CA TRP A 51 5.84 2.23 2.72
C TRP A 51 7.00 2.10 1.72
N PHE A 52 6.71 1.95 0.42
CA PHE A 52 7.75 1.87 -0.61
C PHE A 52 8.61 3.13 -0.68
N LEU A 53 7.99 4.32 -0.57
CA LEU A 53 8.73 5.58 -0.53
C LEU A 53 9.64 5.67 0.70
N SER A 54 9.11 5.34 1.88
CA SER A 54 9.91 5.33 3.11
C SER A 54 11.08 4.35 3.02
N ALA A 55 10.85 3.15 2.49
CA ALA A 55 11.91 2.17 2.32
C ALA A 55 12.96 2.63 1.30
N ALA A 56 12.55 3.29 0.21
CA ALA A 56 13.50 3.87 -0.73
C ALA A 56 14.36 4.94 -0.07
N ASP A 57 13.75 5.85 0.70
CA ASP A 57 14.44 6.91 1.44
C ASP A 57 15.44 6.34 2.47
N ASP A 58 15.07 5.27 3.18
CA ASP A 58 15.98 4.58 4.11
C ASP A 58 17.23 4.03 3.39
N VAL A 59 17.06 3.46 2.19
CA VAL A 59 18.18 2.98 1.35
C VAL A 59 19.02 4.14 0.84
N PHE A 60 18.40 5.25 0.41
CA PHE A 60 19.11 6.46 0.03
C PHE A 60 19.98 7.00 1.16
N ASP A 61 19.47 7.00 2.39
CA ASP A 61 20.22 7.46 3.55
C ASP A 61 21.38 6.51 3.91
N ASP A 62 21.19 5.18 3.77
CA ASP A 62 22.27 4.19 3.91
C ASP A 62 23.41 4.45 2.91
N ILE A 63 23.07 4.73 1.65
CA ILE A 63 24.05 5.11 0.61
C ILE A 63 24.77 6.41 0.98
N LYS A 64 24.06 7.44 1.45
CA LYS A 64 24.70 8.72 1.84
C LYS A 64 25.69 8.55 2.98
N VAL A 65 25.33 7.74 3.98
CA VAL A 65 26.16 7.56 5.18
C VAL A 65 27.34 6.64 4.90
N ASN A 66 27.13 5.54 4.18
CA ASN A 66 28.12 4.46 4.06
C ASN A 66 28.77 4.37 2.67
N GLY A 67 28.20 5.00 1.66
CA GLY A 67 28.56 4.76 0.25
C GLY A 67 30.01 5.10 -0.10
N GLU A 68 30.62 6.10 0.55
CA GLU A 68 32.04 6.45 0.32
C GLU A 68 33.01 5.37 0.82
N GLU A 69 32.65 4.66 1.89
CA GLU A 69 33.49 3.62 2.50
C GLU A 69 33.30 2.25 1.82
N LYS A 70 32.20 2.08 1.09
CA LYS A 70 31.82 0.84 0.42
C LYS A 70 32.34 0.78 -1.01
N ASP A 71 32.48 -0.45 -1.52
CA ASP A 71 32.92 -0.64 -2.89
C ASP A 71 31.81 -0.29 -3.90
N LYS A 72 32.18 -0.26 -5.19
CA LYS A 72 31.24 0.03 -6.28
C LYS A 72 30.10 -1.00 -6.35
N SER A 73 30.38 -2.27 -6.08
CA SER A 73 29.38 -3.34 -6.19
C SER A 73 28.26 -3.14 -5.17
N TRP A 74 28.61 -2.81 -3.94
CA TRP A 74 27.64 -2.52 -2.88
C TRP A 74 26.81 -1.29 -3.21
N ASN A 75 27.45 -0.22 -3.68
CA ASN A 75 26.75 1.01 -4.08
C ASN A 75 25.77 0.73 -5.23
N ASP A 76 26.21 0.03 -6.27
CA ASP A 76 25.36 -0.33 -7.41
C ASP A 76 24.12 -1.13 -6.94
N GLU A 77 24.31 -2.11 -6.05
CA GLU A 77 23.21 -2.92 -5.50
C GLU A 77 22.20 -2.07 -4.72
N LYS A 78 22.69 -1.18 -3.84
CA LYS A 78 21.83 -0.29 -3.05
C LYS A 78 21.07 0.72 -3.92
N TRP A 79 21.73 1.26 -4.94
CA TRP A 79 21.06 2.12 -5.91
C TRP A 79 19.97 1.38 -6.67
N ILE A 80 20.19 0.12 -7.05
CA ILE A 80 19.18 -0.73 -7.68
C ILE A 80 18.00 -0.98 -6.73
N GLU A 81 18.28 -1.27 -5.45
CA GLU A 81 17.24 -1.46 -4.42
C GLU A 81 16.37 -0.20 -4.27
N ALA A 82 16.97 0.98 -4.11
CA ALA A 82 16.25 2.25 -4.00
C ALA A 82 15.40 2.54 -5.24
N MET A 83 15.96 2.32 -6.44
CA MET A 83 15.22 2.51 -7.70
C MET A 83 14.03 1.56 -7.82
N ALA A 84 14.18 0.29 -7.45
CA ALA A 84 13.10 -0.69 -7.51
C ALA A 84 11.95 -0.32 -6.56
N LEU A 85 12.26 0.13 -5.35
CA LEU A 85 11.27 0.59 -4.37
C LEU A 85 10.54 1.85 -4.87
N ALA A 86 11.28 2.82 -5.41
CA ALA A 86 10.69 4.03 -5.99
C ALA A 86 9.80 3.72 -7.21
N ASP A 87 10.20 2.78 -8.06
CA ASP A 87 9.40 2.35 -9.21
C ASP A 87 8.11 1.65 -8.77
N LEU A 88 8.18 0.76 -7.76
CA LEU A 88 6.99 0.18 -7.15
C LEU A 88 6.05 1.26 -6.60
N ALA A 89 6.58 2.24 -5.86
CA ALA A 89 5.78 3.36 -5.38
C ALA A 89 5.10 4.13 -6.52
N SER A 90 5.82 4.40 -7.61
CA SER A 90 5.30 5.11 -8.79
C SER A 90 4.20 4.33 -9.50
N ASN A 91 4.41 3.04 -9.74
CA ASN A 91 3.44 2.16 -10.39
C ASN A 91 2.15 2.06 -9.57
N TYR A 92 2.25 1.82 -8.27
CA TYR A 92 1.07 1.79 -7.40
C TYR A 92 0.43 3.17 -7.22
N SER A 93 1.19 4.27 -7.33
CA SER A 93 0.63 5.62 -7.34
C SER A 93 -0.27 5.85 -8.56
N THR A 94 0.09 5.30 -9.72
CA THR A 94 -0.78 5.33 -10.90
C THR A 94 -2.07 4.57 -10.67
N VAL A 95 -2.00 3.38 -10.07
CA VAL A 95 -3.19 2.61 -9.67
C VAL A 95 -4.06 3.41 -8.70
N TYR A 96 -3.45 4.05 -7.71
CA TYR A 96 -4.15 4.88 -6.73
C TYR A 96 -4.86 6.08 -7.39
N ASP A 97 -4.20 6.78 -8.30
CA ASP A 97 -4.75 7.97 -8.94
C ASP A 97 -5.97 7.61 -9.81
N VAL A 98 -5.87 6.54 -10.61
CA VAL A 98 -6.94 6.11 -11.52
C VAL A 98 -8.12 5.49 -10.77
N TRP A 99 -7.87 4.65 -9.76
CA TRP A 99 -8.92 3.79 -9.19
C TRP A 99 -9.38 4.17 -7.79
N CYS A 100 -8.57 4.92 -7.04
CA CYS A 100 -8.77 5.08 -5.60
C CYS A 100 -9.03 6.51 -5.14
N LYS A 101 -8.35 7.48 -5.73
CA LYS A 101 -8.32 8.88 -5.29
C LYS A 101 -9.72 9.48 -5.17
N ASP A 102 -10.52 9.36 -6.23
CA ASP A 102 -11.87 9.93 -6.26
C ASP A 102 -12.82 9.29 -5.26
N MET A 103 -12.79 7.95 -5.17
CA MET A 103 -13.61 7.21 -4.20
C MET A 103 -13.26 7.62 -2.77
N ILE A 104 -11.96 7.71 -2.44
CA ILE A 104 -11.51 8.10 -1.11
C ILE A 104 -11.95 9.53 -0.79
N ASN A 105 -11.69 10.47 -1.70
CA ASN A 105 -12.06 11.88 -1.53
C ASN A 105 -13.56 12.05 -1.32
N HIS A 106 -14.38 11.38 -2.14
CA HIS A 106 -15.83 11.40 -2.01
C HIS A 106 -16.27 10.84 -0.65
N ARG A 107 -15.73 9.69 -0.23
CA ARG A 107 -16.09 9.07 1.06
C ARG A 107 -15.69 9.95 2.25
N MET A 108 -14.52 10.59 2.21
CA MET A 108 -14.05 11.48 3.26
C MET A 108 -14.92 12.74 3.36
N LYS A 109 -15.26 13.37 2.23
CA LYS A 109 -16.18 14.51 2.18
C LYS A 109 -17.56 14.16 2.75
N MET A 110 -18.10 12.99 2.40
CA MET A 110 -19.38 12.52 2.96
C MET A 110 -19.33 12.28 4.47
N ARG A 111 -18.21 11.77 4.98
CA ARG A 111 -17.99 11.60 6.43
C ARG A 111 -17.93 12.94 7.14
N GLU A 112 -17.20 13.90 6.58
CA GLU A 112 -17.08 15.26 7.12
C GLU A 112 -18.45 15.96 7.21
N ASN A 113 -19.22 15.95 6.12
CA ASN A 113 -20.57 16.53 6.09
C ASN A 113 -21.49 15.92 7.17
N ARG A 114 -21.44 14.59 7.35
CA ARG A 114 -22.20 13.91 8.41
C ARG A 114 -21.76 14.35 9.81
N MET A 115 -20.46 14.50 10.05
CA MET A 115 -19.94 14.99 11.34
C MET A 115 -20.39 16.43 11.60
N ASN A 116 -20.34 17.30 10.58
CA ASN A 116 -20.77 18.69 10.70
C ASN A 116 -22.28 18.80 10.97
N HIS A 117 -23.13 18.04 10.26
CA HIS A 117 -24.56 17.98 10.56
C HIS A 117 -24.85 17.47 11.97
N LYS A 118 -24.13 16.46 12.46
CA LYS A 118 -24.30 15.95 13.82
C LYS A 118 -23.93 17.01 14.87
N LYS A 119 -22.82 17.73 14.65
CA LYS A 119 -22.38 18.82 15.53
C LYS A 119 -23.38 19.97 15.58
N GLN A 120 -24.01 20.30 14.45
CA GLN A 120 -25.03 21.35 14.39
C GLN A 120 -26.27 20.94 15.21
N LYS A 121 -26.76 19.71 15.05
CA LYS A 121 -27.90 19.17 15.83
C LYS A 121 -27.66 19.05 17.34
N THR A 122 -26.41 19.00 17.79
CA THR A 122 -26.08 18.98 19.24
C THR A 122 -25.86 20.38 19.84
N LYS A 123 -25.88 21.43 19.01
CA LYS A 123 -25.77 22.82 19.46
C LYS A 123 -27.13 23.53 19.59
N ASP A 124 -28.16 22.95 18.98
CA ASP A 124 -29.57 23.32 19.14
C ASP A 124 -30.19 22.50 20.29
#